data_AF-A0A2H0R5Z6-F1
#
_entry.id   AF-A0A2H0R5Z6-F1
#
_cell.length_a   1.000
_cell.length_b   1.000
_cell.length_c   1.000
_cell.angle_alpha   90.00
_cell.angle_beta   90.00
_cell.angle_gamma   90.00
#
_symmetry.space_group_name_H-M   'P 1'
#
loop_
_entity.id
_entity.type
_entity.pdbx_description
1 polymer ?
#
loop_
_entity_poly.entity_id
_entity_poly.type
_entity_poly.pdbx_seq_one_letter_code
_entity_poly.pdbx_strand_id
1 'polypeptide(L)'
;MLDKLKQLKQIRDLQKEIGKESIEIQRQGIKVTIGGDMKVLDLSLNPQLSNTDNGRIAQDLINEGLDKIQRKIAGLMGNFNF
;
A
#
# COMPACT_ATOMS: atom_id res chain seq x y z
N MET A 1 19.62 9.97 26.73
CA MET A 1 18.85 11.09 26.13
C MET A 1 19.16 11.26 24.65
N LEU A 2 20.43 11.39 24.26
CA LEU A 2 20.84 11.48 22.85
C LEU A 2 20.35 10.29 22.00
N ASP A 3 20.42 9.07 22.53
CA ASP A 3 19.97 7.87 21.79
C ASP A 3 18.46 7.83 21.59
N LYS A 4 17.68 8.33 22.56
CA LYS A 4 16.23 8.48 22.41
C LYS A 4 15.87 9.49 21.31
N LEU A 5 16.63 10.58 21.20
CA LEU A 5 16.45 11.56 20.12
C LEU A 5 16.78 10.99 18.75
N LYS A 6 17.84 10.17 18.65
CA LYS A 6 18.19 9.44 17.41
C LYS A 6 17.09 8.46 17.01
N GLN A 7 16.57 7.68 17.95
CA GLN A 7 15.45 6.74 17.73
C GLN A 7 14.18 7.47 17.25
N LEU A 8 13.82 8.58 17.88
CA LEU A 8 12.66 9.39 17.46
C LEU A 8 12.81 9.91 16.03
N LYS A 9 14.01 10.36 15.66
CA LYS A 9 14.29 10.79 14.27
C LYS A 9 14.14 9.63 13.29
N GLN A 10 14.68 8.46 13.62
CA GLN A 10 14.55 7.25 12.79
C GLN A 10 13.09 6.84 12.59
N ILE A 11 12.28 6.84 13.66
CA ILE A 11 10.84 6.55 13.58
C ILE A 11 10.12 7.56 12.69
N ARG A 12 10.43 8.86 12.83
CA ARG A 12 9.83 9.92 12.02
C ARG A 12 10.20 9.78 10.54
N ASP A 13 11.46 9.48 10.26
CA ASP A 13 11.94 9.32 8.89
C ASP A 13 11.33 8.05 8.26
N LEU A 14 11.21 6.95 9.00
CA LEU A 14 10.47 5.76 8.58
C LEU A 14 9.00 6.06 8.27
N GLN A 15 8.29 6.79 9.14
CA GLN A 15 6.89 7.19 8.90
C GLN A 15 6.74 8.01 7.61
N LYS A 16 7.70 8.91 7.32
CA LYS A 16 7.70 9.67 6.08
C LYS A 16 7.90 8.80 4.85
N GLU A 17 8.80 7.83 4.91
CA GLU A 17 9.02 6.91 3.79
C GLU A 17 7.79 6.05 3.55
N ILE A 18 7.19 5.45 4.59
CA ILE A 18 5.93 4.71 4.50
C ILE A 18 4.83 5.56 3.83
N GLY A 19 4.69 6.83 4.23
CA GLY A 19 3.67 7.73 3.68
C GLY A 19 3.86 8.10 2.20
N LYS A 20 5.05 7.90 1.62
CA LYS A 20 5.32 8.10 0.19
C LYS A 20 5.07 6.85 -0.64
N GLU A 21 4.98 5.70 0.01
CA GLU A 21 4.78 4.45 -0.71
C GLU A 21 3.37 4.35 -1.27
N SER A 22 3.28 3.90 -2.51
CA SER A 22 2.04 3.44 -3.10
C SER A 22 2.34 2.35 -4.12
N ILE A 23 1.31 1.58 -4.44
CA ILE A 23 1.33 0.64 -5.55
C ILE A 23 0.07 0.82 -6.37
N GLU A 24 0.22 0.67 -7.67
CA GLU A 24 -0.88 0.61 -8.61
C GLU A 24 -0.91 -0.80 -9.21
N ILE A 25 -2.10 -1.39 -9.24
CA ILE A 25 -2.34 -2.71 -9.81
C ILE A 25 -3.59 -2.65 -10.69
N GLN A 26 -3.54 -3.37 -11.81
CA GLN A 26 -4.59 -3.34 -12.82
C GLN A 26 -4.88 -4.74 -13.36
N ARG A 27 -6.17 -5.04 -13.54
CA ARG A 27 -6.63 -6.29 -14.15
C ARG A 27 -7.95 -6.06 -14.88
N GLN A 28 -8.02 -6.49 -16.14
CA GLN A 28 -9.24 -6.41 -16.95
C GLN A 28 -9.90 -5.01 -16.98
N GLY A 29 -9.09 -3.95 -17.06
CA GLY A 29 -9.57 -2.57 -17.08
C GLY A 29 -9.95 -1.98 -15.71
N ILE A 30 -9.91 -2.77 -14.63
CA ILE A 30 -10.05 -2.30 -13.26
C ILE A 30 -8.67 -1.93 -12.72
N LYS A 31 -8.55 -0.76 -12.10
CA LYS A 31 -7.31 -0.26 -11.49
C LYS A 31 -7.53 0.05 -10.02
N VAL A 32 -6.58 -0.31 -9.17
CA VAL A 32 -6.56 0.01 -7.74
C VAL A 32 -5.22 0.62 -7.38
N THR A 33 -5.24 1.72 -6.66
CA THR A 33 -4.05 2.33 -6.05
C THR A 33 -4.14 2.20 -4.54
N ILE A 34 -3.11 1.62 -3.91
CA ILE A 34 -3.04 1.44 -2.46
C ILE A 34 -1.82 2.15 -1.90
N GLY A 35 -2.02 2.95 -0.85
CA GLY A 35 -0.96 3.69 -0.16
C GLY A 35 -0.27 2.86 0.93
N GLY A 36 0.93 3.29 1.32
CA GLY A 36 1.72 2.68 2.39
C GLY A 36 1.07 2.76 3.78
N ASP A 37 0.07 3.62 3.96
CA ASP A 37 -0.80 3.67 5.14
C ASP A 37 -1.94 2.63 5.11
N MET A 38 -1.84 1.66 4.19
CA MET A 38 -2.80 0.56 3.98
C MET A 38 -4.20 1.02 3.59
N LYS A 39 -4.32 2.16 2.90
CA LYS A 39 -5.60 2.66 2.38
C LYS A 39 -5.66 2.58 0.87
N VAL A 40 -6.86 2.31 0.36
CA VAL A 40 -7.16 2.50 -1.06
C VAL A 40 -7.23 4.00 -1.35
N LEU A 41 -6.36 4.47 -2.24
CA LEU A 41 -6.29 5.86 -2.66
C LEU A 41 -7.15 6.13 -3.90
N ASP A 42 -7.27 5.13 -4.79
CA ASP A 42 -8.07 5.21 -6.00
C ASP A 42 -8.57 3.82 -6.42
N LEU A 43 -9.77 3.78 -6.99
CA LEU A 43 -10.40 2.58 -7.57
C LEU A 43 -11.18 2.98 -8.82
N SER A 44 -10.75 2.49 -9.98
CA SER A 44 -11.49 2.63 -11.23
C SER A 44 -12.06 1.29 -11.67
N LEU A 45 -13.36 1.23 -11.96
CA LEU A 45 -14.05 0.04 -12.46
C LEU A 45 -14.11 0.01 -13.98
N ASN A 46 -14.35 -1.17 -14.56
CA ASN A 46 -14.51 -1.32 -16.00
C ASN A 46 -16.02 -1.35 -16.35
N PRO A 47 -16.56 -0.33 -17.06
CA PRO A 47 -17.97 -0.28 -17.41
C PRO A 47 -18.41 -1.35 -18.42
N GLN A 48 -17.47 -2.05 -19.05
CA GLN A 48 -17.76 -3.15 -19.98
C GLN A 48 -17.99 -4.49 -19.26
N LEU A 49 -17.69 -4.57 -17.96
CA LEU A 49 -17.89 -5.78 -17.16
C LEU A 49 -19.21 -5.71 -16.38
N SER A 50 -19.76 -6.88 -16.06
CA SER A 50 -20.92 -6.98 -15.16
C SER A 50 -20.57 -6.43 -13.76
N ASN A 51 -21.57 -6.03 -12.98
CA ASN A 51 -21.35 -5.62 -11.58
C ASN A 51 -20.72 -6.74 -10.75
N THR A 52 -21.09 -7.99 -11.00
CA THR A 52 -20.56 -9.17 -10.32
C THR A 52 -19.08 -9.36 -10.64
N ASP A 53 -18.69 -9.26 -11.93
CA ASP A 53 -17.29 -9.39 -12.34
C ASP A 53 -16.45 -8.22 -11.82
N ASN A 54 -16.98 -6.99 -11.91
CA ASN A 54 -16.33 -5.81 -11.34
C ASN A 54 -16.06 -6.00 -9.84
N GLY A 55 -17.07 -6.41 -9.08
CA GLY A 55 -16.94 -6.66 -7.65
C GLY A 55 -15.88 -7.70 -7.32
N ARG A 56 -15.93 -8.86 -8.01
CA ARG A 56 -14.98 -9.96 -7.80
C ARG A 56 -13.54 -9.54 -8.11
N ILE A 57 -13.32 -8.92 -9.27
CA ILE A 57 -11.97 -8.53 -9.71
C ILE A 57 -11.43 -7.37 -8.86
N ALA A 58 -12.27 -6.42 -8.47
CA ALA A 58 -11.87 -5.34 -7.56
C ALA A 58 -11.46 -5.89 -6.19
N GLN A 59 -12.21 -6.85 -5.64
CA GLN A 59 -11.85 -7.51 -4.39
C GLN A 59 -10.49 -8.24 -4.50
N ASP A 60 -10.30 -9.01 -5.58
CA ASP A 60 -9.03 -9.71 -5.84
C ASP A 60 -7.86 -8.73 -5.91
N LEU A 61 -8.03 -7.61 -6.63
CA LEU A 61 -7.02 -6.57 -6.74
C LEU A 61 -6.75 -5.92 -5.38
N ILE A 62 -7.77 -5.50 -4.64
CA ILE A 62 -7.56 -4.87 -3.32
C ILE A 62 -6.74 -5.79 -2.41
N ASN A 63 -7.10 -7.07 -2.32
CA ASN A 63 -6.36 -8.03 -1.50
C ASN A 63 -4.91 -8.22 -1.98
N GLU A 64 -4.71 -8.38 -3.29
CA GLU A 64 -3.36 -8.50 -3.88
C GLU A 64 -2.52 -7.25 -3.59
N GLY A 65 -3.13 -6.07 -3.67
CA GLY A 65 -2.47 -4.81 -3.38
C GLY A 65 -2.10 -4.69 -1.91
N LEU A 66 -3.01 -5.04 -0.99
CA LEU A 66 -2.74 -5.03 0.45
C LEU A 66 -1.56 -5.95 0.79
N ASP A 67 -1.54 -7.16 0.24
CA ASP A 67 -0.42 -8.10 0.44
C ASP A 67 0.91 -7.54 -0.08
N LYS A 68 0.89 -6.92 -1.27
CA LYS A 68 2.09 -6.34 -1.89
C LYS A 68 2.62 -5.14 -1.11
N ILE A 69 1.74 -4.22 -0.71
CA ILE A 69 2.18 -3.04 0.04
C ILE A 69 2.64 -3.45 1.45
N GLN A 70 1.98 -4.41 2.11
CA GLN A 70 2.41 -4.90 3.42
C GLN A 70 3.83 -5.49 3.37
N ARG A 71 4.16 -6.28 2.35
CA ARG A 71 5.51 -6.79 2.15
C ARG A 71 6.53 -5.68 1.91
N LYS A 72 6.15 -4.66 1.13
CA LYS A 72 7.00 -3.49 0.88
C LYS A 72 7.30 -2.73 2.17
N ILE A 73 6.27 -2.46 2.98
CA ILE A 73 6.41 -1.78 4.27
C ILE A 73 7.20 -2.64 5.27
N ALA A 74 6.98 -3.96 5.31
CA ALA A 74 7.76 -4.86 6.14
C ALA A 74 9.25 -4.84 5.77
N GLY A 75 9.59 -4.79 4.47
CA GLY A 75 10.96 -4.62 4.00
C GLY A 75 11.58 -3.29 4.43
N LEU A 76 10.82 -2.20 4.36
CA LEU A 76 11.25 -0.90 4.88
C LEU A 76 11.53 -0.95 6.38
N MET A 77 10.63 -1.55 7.18
CA MET A 77 10.84 -1.69 8.63
C MET A 77 12.03 -2.61 8.95
N GLY A 78 12.22 -3.70 8.21
CA GLY A 78 13.35 -4.63 8.42
C GLY A 78 14.72 -4.02 8.10
N ASN A 79 14.80 -3.08 7.15
CA ASN A 79 16.03 -2.32 6.87
C ASN A 79 16.36 -1.31 7.99
N PHE A 80 15.37 -0.88 8.76
CA PHE A 80 15.57 -0.10 9.97
C PHE A 80 15.77 -1.07 11.14
N ASN A 81 16.99 -1.58 11.33
CA ASN A 81 17.36 -2.43 12.47
C ASN A 81 16.87 -1.79 13.79
N PHE A 82 15.83 -2.38 14.39
CA PHE A 82 15.36 -2.09 15.74
C PHE A 82 16.09 -2.95 16.78
#